data_AF-A0A7J4HS50-F1
#
_entry.id   AF-A0A7J4HS50-F1
#
_cell.length_a   1.000
_cell.length_b   1.000
_cell.length_c   1.000
_cell.angle_alpha   90.00
_cell.angle_beta   90.00
_cell.angle_gamma   90.00
#
_symmetry.space_group_name_H-M   'P 1'
#
loop_
_entity.id
_entity.type
_entity.pdbx_description
1 polymer ?
#
loop_
_entity_poly.entity_id
_entity_poly.type
_entity_poly.pdbx_seq_one_letter_code
_entity_poly.pdbx_strand_id
1 'polypeptide(L)'
;MSGISKNELKLVSDIEFRKKYYFSRQEIRHHFLNQKQMTNTIYTMRKKGRIIRLSKTKYFLVPIKARQGKWTDYPLIISDEMFNGQDYFVGGWYAAHYWKLTDQIPMQVDVFTTKRQGKINLLNSRFVFHRTTSQRIKTKSVVRKIGKHPFKILSKREAIKWIKSRK
;
A
#
# COMPACT_ATOMS: atom_id res chain seq x y z
N MET A 1 -3.01 -2.86 28.11
CA MET A 1 -3.42 -2.28 26.80
C MET A 1 -4.02 -0.91 27.06
N SER A 2 -3.51 0.17 26.47
CA SER A 2 -4.09 1.51 26.67
C SER A 2 -5.51 1.55 26.09
N GLY A 3 -6.47 2.05 26.87
CA GLY A 3 -7.90 2.03 26.52
C GLY A 3 -8.20 2.65 25.16
N ILE A 4 -9.15 2.06 24.44
CA ILE A 4 -9.68 2.58 23.18
C ILE A 4 -10.67 3.68 23.52
N SER A 5 -10.48 4.90 22.99
CA SER A 5 -11.44 6.00 23.19
C SER A 5 -12.73 5.77 22.40
N LYS A 6 -13.83 6.44 22.77
CA LYS A 6 -15.12 6.35 22.04
C LYS A 6 -14.97 6.64 20.54
N ASN A 7 -14.17 7.65 20.18
CA ASN A 7 -13.90 8.00 18.79
C ASN A 7 -13.09 6.93 18.05
N GLU A 8 -12.08 6.36 18.72
CA GLU A 8 -11.29 5.27 18.15
C GLU A 8 -12.16 4.03 17.92
N LEU A 9 -13.03 3.66 18.87
CA LEU A 9 -13.93 2.53 18.74
C LEU A 9 -14.92 2.72 17.60
N LYS A 10 -15.54 3.90 17.50
CA LYS A 10 -16.48 4.24 16.42
C LYS A 10 -15.82 4.13 15.05
N LEU A 11 -14.62 4.69 14.90
CA LEU A 11 -13.86 4.63 13.66
C LEU A 11 -13.48 3.20 13.27
N VAL A 12 -12.93 2.42 14.21
CA VAL A 12 -12.53 1.03 13.97
C VAL A 12 -13.76 0.19 13.57
N SER A 13 -14.86 0.32 14.30
CA SER A 13 -16.09 -0.42 14.03
C SER A 13 -16.66 -0.11 12.64
N ASP A 14 -16.72 1.17 12.26
CA ASP A 14 -17.20 1.59 10.93
C ASP A 14 -16.32 1.05 9.80
N ILE A 15 -14.99 1.16 9.92
CA ILE A 15 -14.06 0.67 8.89
C ILE A 15 -14.13 -0.86 8.76
N GLU A 16 -14.17 -1.58 9.88
CA GLU A 16 -14.27 -3.04 9.86
C GLU A 16 -15.59 -3.53 9.29
N PHE A 17 -16.71 -2.87 9.64
CA PHE A 17 -18.03 -3.15 9.07
C PHE A 17 -18.03 -2.98 7.55
N ARG A 18 -17.43 -1.91 7.03
CA ARG A 18 -17.30 -1.66 5.59
C ARG A 18 -16.25 -2.52 4.89
N LYS A 19 -15.45 -3.30 5.64
CA LYS A 19 -14.30 -4.07 5.14
C LYS A 19 -13.31 -3.25 4.29
N LYS A 20 -13.16 -1.95 4.60
CA LYS A 20 -12.33 -1.01 3.84
C LYS A 20 -11.09 -0.59 4.64
N TYR A 21 -10.13 -1.50 4.76
CA TYR A 21 -8.99 -1.31 5.65
C TYR A 21 -8.01 -0.20 5.22
N TYR A 22 -8.06 0.25 3.96
CA TYR A 22 -7.31 1.43 3.51
C TYR A 22 -8.22 2.65 3.48
N PHE A 23 -7.82 3.71 4.16
CA PHE A 23 -8.64 4.93 4.26
C PHE A 23 -7.81 6.21 4.21
N SER A 24 -8.46 7.29 3.79
CA SER A 24 -7.92 8.64 3.79
C SER A 24 -8.48 9.49 4.94
N ARG A 25 -7.79 10.59 5.26
CA ARG A 25 -8.30 11.59 6.22
C ARG A 25 -9.67 12.15 5.82
N GLN A 26 -9.92 12.30 4.52
CA GLN A 26 -11.18 12.83 4.02
C GLN A 26 -12.33 11.86 4.27
N GLU A 27 -12.11 10.57 4.08
CA GLU A 27 -13.12 9.53 4.28
C GLU A 27 -13.56 9.42 5.74
N ILE A 28 -12.65 9.64 6.68
CA ILE A 28 -12.95 9.49 8.12
C ILE A 28 -13.32 10.80 8.81
N ARG A 29 -13.29 11.93 8.09
CA ARG A 29 -13.51 13.27 8.66
C ARG A 29 -14.84 13.38 9.41
N HIS A 30 -15.89 12.71 8.91
CA HIS A 30 -17.23 12.72 9.49
C HIS A 30 -17.33 12.05 10.88
N HIS A 31 -16.30 11.31 11.31
CA HIS A 31 -16.22 10.73 12.66
C HIS A 31 -15.73 11.72 13.71
N PHE A 32 -15.33 12.94 13.32
CA PHE A 32 -14.70 13.91 14.21
C PHE A 32 -15.40 15.27 14.14
N LEU A 33 -15.45 15.94 15.29
CA LEU A 33 -16.01 17.29 15.41
C LEU A 33 -15.17 18.32 14.66
N ASN A 34 -13.85 18.16 14.66
CA ASN A 34 -12.92 19.10 14.03
C ASN A 34 -11.59 18.44 13.65
N GLN A 35 -10.77 19.18 12.90
CA GLN A 35 -9.48 18.71 12.39
C GLN A 35 -8.44 18.42 13.48
N LYS A 36 -8.49 19.17 14.60
CA LYS A 36 -7.61 18.96 15.76
C LYS A 36 -7.88 17.60 16.40
N GLN A 37 -9.14 17.28 16.65
CA GLN A 37 -9.57 16.00 17.21
C GLN A 37 -9.18 14.82 16.30
N MET A 38 -9.40 14.94 14.99
CA MET A 38 -9.00 13.92 14.02
C MET A 38 -7.48 13.71 14.01
N THR A 39 -6.70 14.79 14.00
CA THR A 39 -5.22 14.72 13.99
C THR A 39 -4.68 14.05 15.25
N ASN A 40 -5.21 14.40 16.42
CA ASN A 40 -4.84 13.79 17.69
C ASN A 40 -5.22 12.31 17.73
N THR A 41 -6.41 11.95 17.22
CA THR A 41 -6.85 10.55 17.18
C THR A 41 -5.96 9.72 16.25
N ILE A 42 -5.66 10.21 15.04
CA ILE A 42 -4.74 9.54 14.10
C ILE A 42 -3.36 9.36 14.74
N TYR A 43 -2.83 10.39 15.42
CA TYR A 43 -1.55 10.31 16.11
C TYR A 43 -1.55 9.21 17.19
N THR A 44 -2.56 9.18 18.05
CA THR A 44 -2.70 8.18 19.11
C THR A 44 -2.84 6.77 18.54
N MET A 45 -3.69 6.58 17.52
CA MET A 45 -3.88 5.27 16.89
C MET A 45 -2.59 4.76 16.20
N ARG A 46 -1.79 5.66 15.62
CA ARG A 46 -0.46 5.31 15.07
C ARG A 46 0.49 4.88 16.18
N LYS A 47 0.55 5.62 17.28
CA LYS A 47 1.40 5.28 18.44
C LYS A 47 1.02 3.93 19.04
N LYS A 48 -0.28 3.60 19.06
CA LYS A 48 -0.83 2.31 19.49
C LYS A 48 -0.67 1.19 18.44
N GLY A 49 -0.11 1.47 17.25
CA GLY A 49 0.01 0.49 16.17
C GLY A 49 -1.32 0.03 15.56
N ARG A 50 -2.43 0.72 15.84
CA ARG A 50 -3.76 0.36 15.31
C ARG A 50 -3.94 0.82 13.87
N ILE A 51 -3.19 1.85 13.45
CA ILE A 51 -3.15 2.27 12.06
C ILE A 51 -1.70 2.45 11.60
N ILE A 52 -1.45 2.13 10.34
CA ILE A 52 -0.15 2.27 9.69
C ILE A 52 -0.28 3.33 8.60
N ARG A 53 0.65 4.28 8.56
CA ARG A 53 0.65 5.35 7.55
C ARG A 53 1.32 4.86 6.26
N LEU A 54 0.63 4.93 5.13
CA LEU A 54 1.18 4.59 3.81
C LEU A 54 1.76 5.80 3.09
N SER A 55 1.04 6.92 3.14
CA SER A 55 1.39 8.16 2.45
C SER A 55 0.97 9.37 3.28
N LYS A 56 1.10 10.59 2.72
CA LYS A 56 0.73 11.82 3.44
C LYS A 56 -0.73 11.77 3.93
N THR A 57 -1.63 11.20 3.12
CA THR A 57 -3.08 11.23 3.33
C THR A 57 -3.71 9.86 3.55
N LYS A 58 -2.95 8.77 3.41
CA LYS A 58 -3.49 7.40 3.39
C LYS A 58 -2.95 6.53 4.52
N TYR A 59 -3.85 5.73 5.09
CA TYR A 59 -3.63 4.88 6.25
C TYR A 59 -4.22 3.50 6.03
N PHE A 60 -3.66 2.52 6.72
CA PHE A 60 -4.17 1.16 6.82
C PHE A 60 -4.63 0.93 8.26
N LEU A 61 -5.85 0.45 8.45
CA LEU A 61 -6.35 -0.04 9.72
C LEU A 61 -5.86 -1.46 9.95
N VAL A 62 -5.14 -1.68 11.04
CA VAL A 62 -4.77 -3.02 11.50
C VAL A 62 -6.02 -3.69 12.08
N PRO A 63 -6.53 -4.78 11.45
CA PRO A 63 -7.76 -5.42 11.92
C PRO A 63 -7.65 -5.88 13.38
N ILE A 64 -8.76 -5.89 14.13
CA ILE A 64 -8.82 -6.45 15.49
C ILE A 64 -8.37 -7.92 15.48
N LYS A 65 -8.76 -8.67 14.46
CA LYS A 65 -8.35 -10.07 14.24
C LYS A 65 -6.87 -10.26 13.91
N ALA A 66 -6.08 -9.20 13.73
CA ALA A 66 -4.66 -9.32 13.42
C ALA A 66 -3.89 -9.82 14.65
N ARG A 67 -3.36 -11.04 14.56
CA ARG A 67 -2.53 -11.62 15.64
C ARG A 67 -1.29 -10.76 15.85
N GLN A 68 -1.11 -10.26 17.07
CA GLN A 68 0.01 -9.37 17.47
C GLN A 68 0.16 -8.11 16.59
N GLY A 69 -0.93 -7.62 15.98
CA GLY A 69 -0.90 -6.45 15.10
C GLY A 69 -0.17 -6.66 13.76
N LYS A 70 0.18 -7.92 13.45
CA LYS A 70 0.75 -8.31 12.16
C LYS A 70 -0.39 -8.69 11.23
N TRP A 71 -0.59 -7.87 10.20
CA TRP A 71 -1.46 -8.17 9.08
C TRP A 71 -0.63 -8.01 7.80
N THR A 72 -0.85 -8.90 6.84
CA THR A 72 -0.23 -8.77 5.52
C THR A 72 -1.34 -8.71 4.48
N ASP A 73 -1.16 -7.82 3.52
CA ASP A 73 -1.97 -7.76 2.32
C ASP A 73 -1.05 -7.97 1.12
N TYR A 74 -1.59 -8.22 -0.06
CA TYR A 74 -0.80 -8.38 -1.27
C TYR A 74 0.03 -7.12 -1.52
N PRO A 75 1.35 -7.22 -1.68
CA PRO A 75 2.19 -6.05 -1.90
C PRO A 75 1.81 -5.21 -3.13
N LEU A 76 1.14 -5.83 -4.10
CA LEU A 76 0.54 -5.17 -5.26
C LEU A 76 -0.60 -4.23 -4.86
N ILE A 77 -1.49 -4.65 -3.96
CA ILE A 77 -2.57 -3.82 -3.41
C ILE A 77 -1.97 -2.69 -2.58
N ILE A 78 -1.02 -3.01 -1.69
CA ILE A 78 -0.33 -2.00 -0.88
C ILE A 78 0.33 -0.93 -1.77
N SER A 79 0.94 -1.34 -2.88
CA SER A 79 1.52 -0.42 -3.86
C SER A 79 0.47 0.50 -4.47
N ASP A 80 -0.67 -0.04 -4.90
CA ASP A 80 -1.78 0.77 -5.43
C ASP A 80 -2.29 1.78 -4.42
N GLU A 81 -2.52 1.31 -3.20
CA GLU A 81 -3.05 2.11 -2.10
C GLU A 81 -2.07 3.23 -1.69
N MET A 82 -0.75 2.99 -1.71
CA MET A 82 0.26 4.02 -1.44
C MET A 82 0.17 5.21 -2.40
N PHE A 83 -0.15 4.94 -3.67
CA PHE A 83 -0.15 5.94 -4.74
C PHE A 83 -1.54 6.32 -5.26
N ASN A 84 -2.61 5.83 -4.63
CA ASN A 84 -4.00 6.03 -5.04
C ASN A 84 -4.24 5.67 -6.52
N GLY A 85 -3.65 4.58 -7.01
CA GLY A 85 -3.79 4.17 -8.40
C GLY A 85 -3.02 5.02 -9.41
N GLN A 86 -2.25 6.02 -9.00
CA GLN A 86 -1.62 7.00 -9.90
C GLN A 86 -0.10 6.92 -9.89
N ASP A 87 0.53 7.21 -11.04
CA ASP A 87 1.97 7.46 -11.12
C ASP A 87 2.90 6.40 -10.51
N TYR A 88 2.54 5.12 -10.65
CA TYR A 88 3.39 4.01 -10.24
C TYR A 88 3.19 2.77 -11.14
N PHE A 89 4.15 1.86 -11.13
CA PHE A 89 3.95 0.43 -11.42
C PHE A 89 4.94 -0.42 -10.63
N VAL A 90 4.57 -1.68 -10.37
CA VAL A 90 5.47 -2.68 -9.77
C VAL A 90 6.31 -3.34 -10.87
N GLY A 91 7.63 -3.38 -10.68
CA GLY A 91 8.59 -3.90 -11.66
C GLY A 91 9.60 -4.85 -11.04
N GLY A 92 10.76 -4.98 -11.70
CA GLY A 92 11.87 -5.79 -11.22
C GLY A 92 11.53 -7.28 -11.10
N TRP A 93 12.18 -7.94 -10.13
CA TRP A 93 11.98 -9.37 -9.86
C TRP A 93 10.56 -9.68 -9.40
N TYR A 94 9.88 -8.77 -8.72
CA TYR A 94 8.48 -8.96 -8.32
C TYR A 94 7.55 -9.08 -9.55
N ALA A 95 7.77 -8.27 -10.58
CA ALA A 95 7.04 -8.41 -11.84
C ALA A 95 7.42 -9.68 -12.60
N ALA A 96 8.71 -10.06 -12.61
CA ALA A 96 9.15 -11.32 -13.21
C ALA A 96 8.44 -12.53 -12.57
N HIS A 97 8.41 -12.58 -11.24
CA HIS A 97 7.72 -13.61 -10.48
C HIS A 97 6.21 -13.64 -10.77
N TYR A 98 5.54 -12.47 -10.78
CA TYR A 98 4.11 -12.40 -11.14
C TYR A 98 3.80 -13.01 -12.51
N TRP A 99 4.70 -12.84 -13.49
CA TRP A 99 4.55 -13.39 -14.84
C TRP A 99 5.07 -14.81 -15.00
N LYS A 100 5.47 -15.48 -13.92
CA LYS A 100 6.08 -16.82 -13.92
C LYS A 100 7.34 -16.88 -14.80
N LEU A 101 8.13 -15.82 -14.79
CA LEU A 101 9.41 -15.73 -15.52
C LEU A 101 10.62 -16.10 -14.64
N THR A 102 10.38 -16.38 -13.36
CA THR A 102 11.36 -16.86 -12.37
C THR A 102 10.61 -17.61 -11.28
N ASP A 103 11.22 -18.67 -10.75
CA ASP A 103 10.72 -19.42 -9.59
C ASP A 103 11.18 -18.79 -8.26
N GLN A 104 12.10 -17.82 -8.33
CA GLN A 104 12.58 -17.12 -7.14
C GLN A 104 11.48 -16.24 -6.55
N ILE A 105 11.17 -16.44 -5.27
CA ILE A 105 10.22 -15.62 -4.51
C ILE A 105 10.93 -14.32 -4.09
N PRO A 106 10.53 -13.15 -4.62
CA PRO A 106 11.24 -11.91 -4.35
C PRO A 106 10.99 -11.41 -2.93
N MET A 107 12.05 -11.13 -2.17
CA MET A 107 11.97 -10.58 -0.81
C MET A 107 11.64 -9.08 -0.77
N GLN A 108 11.66 -8.40 -1.92
CA GLN A 108 11.37 -6.98 -2.04
C GLN A 108 10.46 -6.69 -3.24
N VAL A 109 9.80 -5.54 -3.16
CA VAL A 109 8.91 -5.04 -4.20
C VAL A 109 9.49 -3.76 -4.78
N ASP A 110 9.97 -3.85 -6.02
CA ASP A 110 10.48 -2.71 -6.77
C ASP A 110 9.30 -1.91 -7.35
N VAL A 111 9.11 -0.69 -6.87
CA VAL A 111 8.03 0.21 -7.30
C VAL A 111 8.62 1.40 -8.04
N PHE A 112 8.26 1.53 -9.31
CA PHE A 112 8.70 2.64 -10.16
C PHE A 112 7.66 3.74 -10.11
N THR A 113 8.03 4.95 -9.69
CA THR A 113 7.10 6.08 -9.52
C THR A 113 7.75 7.42 -9.88
N THR A 114 6.93 8.43 -10.20
CA THR A 114 7.37 9.82 -10.41
C THR A 114 7.43 10.64 -9.12
N LYS A 115 7.06 10.07 -7.96
CA LYS A 115 6.88 10.84 -6.72
C LYS A 115 7.91 10.53 -5.63
N ARG A 116 8.59 9.40 -5.69
CA ARG A 116 9.39 8.88 -4.56
C ARG A 116 10.65 8.11 -4.99
N GLN A 117 11.65 8.11 -4.12
CA GLN A 117 12.84 7.23 -4.15
C GLN A 117 13.11 6.70 -2.73
N GLY A 118 13.94 5.66 -2.61
CA GLY A 118 14.40 5.10 -1.34
C GLY A 118 13.72 3.78 -0.96
N LYS A 119 13.82 3.37 0.31
CA LYS A 119 13.35 2.06 0.79
C LYS A 119 12.46 2.23 2.02
N ILE A 120 11.40 1.43 2.14
CA ILE A 120 10.59 1.33 3.36
C ILE A 120 10.20 -0.12 3.65
N ASN A 121 9.97 -0.43 4.92
CA ASN A 121 9.30 -1.65 5.34
C ASN A 121 7.86 -1.32 5.74
N LEU A 122 6.88 -2.02 5.18
CA LEU A 122 5.46 -1.79 5.40
C LEU A 122 4.70 -3.12 5.34
N LEU A 123 3.87 -3.43 6.34
CA LEU A 123 3.03 -4.64 6.38
C LEU A 123 3.81 -5.95 6.09
N ASN A 124 4.98 -6.09 6.72
CA ASN A 124 5.94 -7.20 6.53
C ASN A 124 6.53 -7.32 5.11
N SER A 125 6.42 -6.28 4.28
CA SER A 125 7.00 -6.23 2.94
C SER A 125 8.01 -5.10 2.81
N ARG A 126 9.13 -5.37 2.14
CA ARG A 126 10.15 -4.35 1.81
C ARG A 126 9.84 -3.75 0.44
N PHE A 127 9.63 -2.43 0.40
CA PHE A 127 9.42 -1.68 -0.84
C PHE A 127 10.66 -0.87 -1.18
N VAL A 128 11.07 -0.93 -2.44
CA VAL A 128 12.17 -0.15 -3.00
C VAL A 128 11.61 0.74 -4.11
N PHE A 129 11.68 2.06 -3.91
CA PHE A 129 11.15 3.03 -4.85
C PHE A 129 12.22 3.50 -5.81
N HIS A 130 11.91 3.39 -7.10
CA HIS A 130 12.74 3.84 -8.21
C HIS A 130 12.07 5.01 -8.90
N ARG A 131 12.84 6.04 -9.26
CA ARG A 131 12.30 7.16 -10.04
C ARG A 131 12.06 6.71 -11.48
N THR A 132 10.93 7.11 -12.04
CA THR A 132 10.62 6.95 -13.47
C THR A 132 9.83 8.16 -13.97
N THR A 133 9.44 8.14 -15.24
CA THR A 133 8.61 9.17 -15.87
C THR A 133 7.17 8.69 -16.07
N SER A 134 6.21 9.62 -16.10
CA SER A 134 4.80 9.31 -16.37
C SER A 134 4.63 8.59 -17.70
N GLN A 135 5.43 8.96 -18.71
CA GLN A 135 5.42 8.30 -20.01
C GLN A 135 5.81 6.83 -19.92
N ARG A 136 6.90 6.49 -19.19
CA ARG A 136 7.31 5.09 -19.00
C ARG A 136 6.28 4.29 -18.22
N ILE A 137 5.59 4.91 -17.25
CA ILE A 137 4.50 4.27 -16.53
C ILE A 137 3.38 3.90 -17.51
N LYS A 138 2.93 4.84 -18.35
CA LYS A 138 1.88 4.62 -19.34
C LYS A 138 2.25 3.55 -20.37
N THR A 139 3.48 3.56 -20.87
CA THR A 139 3.90 2.67 -21.98
C THR A 139 4.36 1.29 -21.54
N LYS A 140 4.91 1.15 -20.33
CA LYS A 140 5.51 -0.12 -19.88
C LYS A 140 4.62 -0.94 -18.96
N SER A 141 3.63 -0.33 -18.31
CA SER A 141 2.78 -1.02 -17.35
C SER A 141 1.45 -1.49 -17.94
N VAL A 142 0.88 -2.51 -17.32
CA VAL A 142 -0.48 -2.99 -17.56
C VAL A 142 -1.25 -2.97 -16.24
N VAL A 143 -2.56 -2.79 -16.32
CA VAL A 143 -3.46 -2.89 -15.16
C VAL A 143 -3.92 -4.33 -15.02
N ARG A 144 -3.81 -4.88 -13.81
CA ARG A 144 -4.33 -6.20 -13.43
C ARG A 144 -5.17 -6.05 -12.16
N LYS A 145 -5.83 -7.12 -11.74
CA LYS A 145 -6.70 -7.12 -10.55
C LYS A 145 -6.41 -8.31 -9.64
N ILE A 146 -6.46 -8.10 -8.34
CA ILE A 146 -6.57 -9.14 -7.31
C ILE A 146 -7.93 -8.93 -6.64
N GLY A 147 -8.86 -9.87 -6.84
CA GLY A 147 -10.26 -9.65 -6.48
C GLY A 147 -10.82 -8.38 -7.11
N LYS A 148 -11.24 -7.42 -6.29
CA LYS A 148 -11.77 -6.11 -6.73
C LYS A 148 -10.70 -5.01 -6.83
N HIS A 149 -9.47 -5.25 -6.38
CA HIS A 149 -8.42 -4.23 -6.32
C HIS A 149 -7.60 -4.20 -7.61
N PRO A 150 -7.60 -3.08 -8.36
CA PRO A 150 -6.69 -2.89 -9.47
C PRO A 150 -5.27 -2.62 -8.98
N PHE A 151 -4.28 -2.95 -9.81
CA PHE A 151 -2.89 -2.56 -9.60
C PHE A 151 -2.14 -2.44 -10.93
N LYS A 152 -1.08 -1.62 -10.95
CA LYS A 152 -0.20 -1.44 -12.11
C LYS A 152 1.08 -2.25 -11.96
N ILE A 153 1.39 -3.06 -12.97
CA ILE A 153 2.58 -3.91 -13.00
C ILE A 153 3.26 -3.80 -14.37
N LEU A 154 4.58 -3.98 -14.40
CA LEU A 154 5.34 -4.03 -15.64
C LEU A 154 4.75 -5.10 -16.57
N SER A 155 4.55 -4.78 -17.84
CA SER A 155 4.00 -5.73 -18.81
C SER A 155 4.92 -6.95 -18.96
N LYS A 156 4.35 -8.12 -19.33
CA LYS A 156 5.14 -9.34 -19.53
C LYS A 156 6.29 -9.14 -20.51
N ARG A 157 6.04 -8.44 -21.63
CA ARG A 157 7.07 -8.12 -22.65
C ARG A 157 8.21 -7.30 -22.05
N GLU A 158 7.90 -6.26 -21.29
CA GLU A 158 8.91 -5.42 -20.66
C GLU A 158 9.63 -6.12 -19.51
N ALA A 159 8.95 -7.01 -18.76
CA ALA A 159 9.57 -7.85 -17.74
C ALA A 159 10.61 -8.81 -18.35
N ILE A 160 10.30 -9.44 -19.49
CA ILE A 160 11.26 -10.29 -20.22
C ILE A 160 12.49 -9.48 -20.64
N LYS A 161 12.29 -8.27 -21.22
CA LYS A 161 13.41 -7.39 -21.58
C LYS A 161 14.26 -7.01 -20.37
N TRP A 162 13.61 -6.69 -19.25
CA TRP A 162 14.29 -6.35 -18.01
C TRP A 162 15.16 -7.51 -17.49
N ILE A 163 14.64 -8.75 -17.50
CA ILE A 163 15.42 -9.93 -17.10
C ILE A 163 16.64 -10.12 -18.04
N LYS A 164 16.45 -9.99 -19.35
CA LYS A 164 17.54 -10.11 -20.33
C LYS A 164 18.64 -9.07 -20.13
N SER A 165 18.30 -7.85 -19.69
CA SER A 165 19.28 -6.80 -19.39
C SER A 165 20.04 -6.98 -18.07
N ARG A 166 19.71 -8.03 -17.29
CA ARG A 166 20.29 -8.32 -15.98
C ARG A 166 21.09 -9.64 -15.96
N LYS A 167 21.07 -10.36 -17.09
CA LYS A 167 22.01 -11.45 -17.39
C LYS A 167 23.22 -10.84 -18.08
#